data_AF-A0A1B8UP88-F1
#
_entry.id   AF-A0A1B8UP88-F1
#
_cell.length_a   1.000
_cell.length_b   1.000
_cell.length_c   1.000
_cell.angle_alpha   90.00
_cell.angle_beta   90.00
_cell.angle_gamma   90.00
#
_symmetry.space_group_name_H-M   'P 1'
#
loop_
_entity.id
_entity.type
_entity.pdbx_description
1 polymer ?
#
loop_
_entity_poly.entity_id
_entity_poly.type
_entity_poly.pdbx_seq_one_letter_code
_entity_poly.pdbx_strand_id
1 'polypeptide(L)'
;MSNSMKKSPVWTDHQTPGTRWSKRQASKAVRRFTGDVQNGKWYRKLFCSWDICDLRFYKTNEQAIHEWETSRCLRERQLTQAEVIKDWEKFYRRK
;
A
#
# COMPACT_ATOMS: atom_id res chain seq x y z
N MET A 1 -8.88 -5.84 -22.09
CA MET A 1 -8.41 -4.69 -21.28
C MET A 1 -7.24 -5.14 -20.42
N SER A 2 -6.04 -4.57 -20.60
CA SER A 2 -4.88 -4.89 -19.77
C SER A 2 -4.98 -4.17 -18.42
N ASN A 3 -5.02 -4.92 -17.32
CA ASN A 3 -5.03 -4.33 -15.99
C ASN A 3 -3.68 -3.68 -15.68
N SER A 4 -3.69 -2.42 -15.24
CA SER A 4 -2.46 -1.73 -14.80
C SER A 4 -1.85 -2.48 -13.61
N MET A 5 -0.57 -2.81 -13.69
CA MET A 5 0.17 -3.47 -12.61
C MET A 5 1.03 -2.47 -11.85
N LYS A 6 1.13 -2.67 -10.53
CA LYS A 6 2.09 -1.98 -9.67
C LYS A 6 3.51 -2.41 -10.09
N LYS A 7 4.43 -1.44 -10.16
CA LYS A 7 5.86 -1.70 -10.45
C LYS A 7 6.56 -2.46 -9.31
N SER A 8 6.13 -2.24 -8.08
CA SER A 8 6.67 -2.89 -6.88
C SER A 8 5.54 -3.61 -6.15
N PRO A 9 5.78 -4.83 -5.64
CA PRO A 9 4.75 -5.61 -4.98
C PRO A 9 4.51 -5.06 -3.57
N VAL A 10 3.62 -4.07 -3.48
CA VAL A 10 3.37 -3.32 -2.26
C VAL A 10 1.89 -3.26 -1.94
N TRP A 11 1.58 -3.55 -0.69
CA TRP A 11 0.28 -3.32 -0.09
C TRP A 11 0.38 -2.13 0.86
N THR A 12 -0.59 -1.24 0.78
CA THR A 12 -0.65 0.01 1.54
C THR A 12 -2.05 0.17 2.08
N ASP A 13 -2.16 0.60 3.32
CA ASP A 13 -3.45 0.82 3.96
C ASP A 13 -4.06 2.19 3.57
N HIS A 14 -4.38 2.37 2.29
CA HIS A 14 -4.96 3.62 1.79
C HIS A 14 -6.47 3.74 1.97
N GLN A 15 -7.14 2.67 2.43
CA GLN A 15 -8.60 2.56 2.48
C GLN A 15 -9.18 2.66 3.89
N THR A 16 -8.35 2.66 4.93
CA THR A 16 -8.84 2.86 6.29
C THR A 16 -9.36 4.28 6.55
N PRO A 17 -10.28 4.44 7.52
CA PRO A 17 -10.78 5.74 7.95
C PRO A 17 -9.66 6.70 8.40
N GLY A 18 -8.61 6.19 9.06
CA GLY A 18 -7.43 6.95 9.49
C GLY A 18 -6.74 7.64 8.33
N THR A 19 -6.48 6.89 7.25
CA THR A 19 -5.85 7.42 6.04
C THR A 19 -6.66 8.56 5.40
N ARG A 20 -8.00 8.52 5.45
CA ARG A 20 -8.84 9.62 4.96
C ARG A 20 -8.64 10.88 5.80
N TRP A 21 -8.53 10.74 7.12
CA TRP A 21 -8.27 11.86 8.03
C TRP A 21 -6.86 12.43 7.84
N SER A 22 -5.84 11.59 7.76
CA SER A 22 -4.46 12.02 7.52
C SER A 22 -4.30 12.78 6.19
N LYS A 23 -4.95 12.32 5.12
CA LYS A 23 -5.00 13.07 3.84
C LYS A 23 -5.64 14.45 3.98
N ARG A 24 -6.67 14.60 4.82
CA ARG A 24 -7.30 15.90 5.11
C ARG A 24 -6.33 16.81 5.87
N GLN A 25 -5.64 16.30 6.88
CA GLN A 25 -4.63 17.05 7.62
C GLN A 25 -3.48 17.50 6.71
N ALA A 26 -2.98 16.61 5.86
CA ALA A 26 -1.95 16.94 4.88
C ALA A 26 -2.38 18.06 3.95
N SER A 27 -3.61 17.98 3.43
CA SER A 27 -4.19 19.02 2.58
C SER A 27 -4.34 20.36 3.31
N LYS A 28 -4.69 20.31 4.60
CA LYS A 28 -4.84 21.49 5.46
C LYS A 28 -3.49 22.15 5.75
N ALA A 29 -2.44 21.36 5.98
CA ALA A 29 -1.08 21.85 6.18
C ALA A 29 -0.58 22.59 4.94
N VAL A 30 -0.77 22.01 3.75
CA VAL A 30 -0.40 22.65 2.47
C VAL A 30 -1.14 23.96 2.25
N ARG A 31 -2.46 24.02 2.52
CA ARG A 31 -3.24 25.27 2.35
C ARG A 31 -2.89 26.36 3.35
N ARG A 32 -2.41 25.99 4.54
CA ARG A 32 -2.02 26.94 5.60
C ARG A 32 -0.57 27.40 5.47
N PHE A 33 0.21 26.75 4.62
CA PHE A 33 1.58 27.15 4.38
C PHE A 33 1.60 28.50 3.66
N THR A 34 2.24 29.49 4.28
CA THR A 34 2.29 30.88 3.79
C THR A 34 3.49 31.17 2.89
N GLY A 35 4.42 30.22 2.76
CA GLY A 35 5.58 30.36 1.88
C GLY A 35 5.28 29.96 0.44
N ASP A 36 6.18 30.32 -0.46
CA ASP A 36 6.08 29.94 -1.87
C ASP A 36 6.33 28.44 -2.09
N VAL A 37 5.40 27.80 -2.79
CA VAL A 37 5.51 26.40 -3.21
C VAL A 37 5.96 26.35 -4.66
N GLN A 38 7.26 26.23 -4.88
CA GLN A 38 7.83 26.29 -6.23
C GLN A 38 7.48 25.09 -7.12
N ASN A 39 7.24 23.91 -6.53
CA ASN A 39 6.93 22.69 -7.30
C ASN A 39 6.14 21.66 -6.48
N GLY A 40 5.58 20.65 -7.17
CA GLY A 40 4.82 19.58 -6.52
C GLY A 40 5.65 18.68 -5.57
N LYS A 41 6.99 18.70 -5.63
CA LYS A 41 7.85 17.93 -4.70
C LYS A 41 7.91 18.57 -3.31
N TRP A 42 7.61 19.86 -3.18
CA TRP A 42 7.51 20.55 -1.88
C TRP A 42 6.44 19.97 -0.97
N TYR A 43 5.44 19.28 -1.53
CA TYR A 43 4.47 18.54 -0.73
C TYR A 43 5.13 17.64 0.31
N ARG A 44 6.24 16.97 -0.05
CA ARG A 44 7.00 16.09 0.87
C ARG A 44 7.74 16.83 1.97
N LYS A 45 8.00 18.14 1.80
CA LYS A 45 8.60 19.01 2.82
C LYS A 45 7.55 19.54 3.79
N LEU A 46 6.37 19.86 3.27
CA LEU A 46 5.25 20.38 4.06
C LEU A 46 4.53 19.30 4.87
N PHE A 47 4.56 18.07 4.37
CA PHE A 47 3.91 16.94 5.02
C PHE A 47 4.67 15.64 4.74
N CYS A 48 4.97 14.88 5.78
CA CYS A 48 5.62 13.59 5.65
C CYS A 48 4.61 12.58 5.08
N SER A 49 4.88 12.03 3.89
CA SER A 49 3.96 11.10 3.23
C SER A 49 3.73 9.79 4.01
N TRP A 50 4.61 9.45 4.96
CA TRP A 50 4.44 8.30 5.84
C TRP A 50 3.29 8.49 6.83
N ASP A 51 2.97 9.72 7.21
CA ASP A 51 1.88 10.02 8.14
C ASP A 51 0.49 9.78 7.52
N ILE A 52 0.41 9.56 6.21
CA ILE A 52 -0.83 9.20 5.50
C ILE A 52 -1.16 7.71 5.62
N CYS A 53 -0.15 6.85 5.82
CA CYS A 53 -0.33 5.41 5.89
C CYS A 53 0.47 4.81 7.02
N ASP A 54 -0.25 4.27 7.99
CA ASP A 54 0.37 3.64 9.15
C ASP A 54 1.11 2.35 8.76
N LEU A 55 0.59 1.62 7.76
CA LEU A 55 1.12 0.32 7.36
C LEU A 55 1.41 0.24 5.86
N ARG A 56 2.61 -0.27 5.57
CA ARG A 56 3.08 -0.56 4.21
C ARG A 56 3.89 -1.86 4.23
N PHE A 57 3.40 -2.85 3.51
CA PHE A 57 4.03 -4.16 3.41
C PHE A 57 4.56 -4.40 2.00
N TYR A 58 5.78 -4.92 1.94
CA TYR A 58 6.39 -5.42 0.72
C TYR A 58 6.46 -6.92 0.80
N LYS A 59 6.00 -7.60 -0.25
CA LYS A 59 5.99 -9.05 -0.27
C LYS A 59 6.14 -9.56 -1.68
N THR A 60 7.19 -10.33 -1.96
CA THR A 60 7.34 -10.99 -3.26
C THR A 60 6.40 -12.18 -3.39
N ASN A 61 6.20 -12.67 -4.62
CA ASN A 61 5.38 -13.86 -4.84
C ASN A 61 6.01 -15.08 -4.16
N GLU A 62 7.32 -15.25 -4.27
CA GLU A 62 8.07 -16.33 -3.63
C GLU A 62 7.90 -16.31 -2.11
N GLN A 63 7.96 -15.13 -1.48
CA GLN A 63 7.68 -14.98 -0.05
C GLN A 63 6.25 -15.37 0.31
N ALA A 64 5.27 -15.08 -0.55
CA ALA A 64 3.88 -15.47 -0.33
C ALA A 64 3.67 -16.98 -0.38
N ILE A 65 4.31 -17.65 -1.34
CA ILE A 65 4.27 -19.10 -1.47
C ILE A 65 4.96 -19.74 -0.26
N HIS A 66 6.17 -19.30 0.09
CA HIS A 66 6.91 -19.81 1.23
C HIS A 66 6.17 -19.61 2.57
N GLU A 67 5.57 -18.44 2.79
CA GLU A 67 4.76 -18.20 3.98
C GLU A 67 3.52 -19.11 4.04
N TRP A 68 2.87 -19.36 2.90
CA TRP A 68 1.74 -20.28 2.83
C TRP A 68 2.18 -21.73 3.13
N GLU A 69 3.30 -22.18 2.59
CA GLU A 69 3.87 -23.51 2.85
C GLU A 69 4.31 -23.66 4.31
N THR A 70 4.82 -22.60 4.94
CA THR A 70 5.34 -22.66 6.30
C THR A 70 4.23 -22.48 7.35
N SER A 71 3.23 -21.65 7.08
CA SER A 71 2.21 -21.27 8.06
C SER A 71 1.17 -22.37 8.24
N ARG A 72 0.95 -22.81 9.49
CA ARG A 72 -0.07 -23.82 9.80
C ARG A 72 -1.49 -23.33 9.49
N CYS A 73 -1.81 -22.10 9.89
CA CYS A 73 -3.13 -21.49 9.71
C CYS A 73 -3.50 -21.23 8.23
N LEU A 74 -2.52 -20.99 7.36
CA LEU A 74 -2.77 -20.77 5.94
C LEU A 74 -2.94 -22.10 5.19
N ARG A 75 -2.29 -23.17 5.64
CA ARG A 75 -2.52 -24.53 5.13
C ARG A 75 -3.90 -25.07 5.51
N GLU A 76 -4.38 -24.75 6.72
CA GLU A 76 -5.73 -25.11 7.18
C GLU A 76 -6.85 -24.52 6.30
N ARG A 77 -6.58 -23.42 5.57
CA ARG A 77 -7.54 -22.84 4.60
C ARG A 77 -7.73 -23.67 3.32
N GLN A 78 -6.94 -24.73 3.10
CA GLN A 78 -7.01 -25.62 1.93
C GLN A 78 -6.97 -24.87 0.57
N LEU A 79 -6.32 -23.70 0.53
CA LEU A 79 -6.15 -22.94 -0.70
C LEU A 79 -5.19 -23.66 -1.64
N THR A 80 -5.51 -23.66 -2.92
CA THR A 80 -4.58 -24.09 -3.96
C THR A 80 -3.48 -23.05 -4.14
N GLN A 81 -2.30 -23.47 -4.61
CA GLN A 81 -1.19 -22.55 -4.91
C GLN A 81 -1.62 -21.42 -5.88
N ALA A 82 -2.46 -21.74 -6.87
CA ALA A 82 -2.98 -20.76 -7.81
C ALA A 82 -3.86 -19.69 -7.14
N GLU A 83 -4.66 -20.07 -6.15
CA GLU A 83 -5.48 -19.12 -5.37
C GLU A 83 -4.62 -18.22 -4.50
N VAL A 84 -3.57 -18.76 -3.88
CA VAL A 84 -2.60 -17.96 -3.11
C VAL A 84 -1.93 -16.92 -3.99
N ILE A 85 -1.49 -17.31 -5.19
CA ILE A 85 -0.91 -16.38 -6.17
C ILE A 85 -1.94 -15.32 -6.57
N LYS A 86 -3.19 -15.72 -6.85
CA LYS A 86 -4.26 -14.80 -7.24
C LYS A 86 -4.59 -13.78 -6.13
N ASP A 87 -4.58 -14.21 -4.87
CA ASP A 87 -4.81 -13.35 -3.71
C ASP A 87 -3.63 -12.40 -3.49
N TRP A 88 -2.40 -12.91 -3.56
CA TRP A 88 -1.19 -12.08 -3.53
C TRP A 88 -1.21 -11.03 -4.65
N GLU A 89 -1.56 -11.42 -5.87
CA GLU A 89 -1.67 -10.49 -6.99
C GLU A 89 -2.69 -9.41 -6.73
N LYS A 90 -3.86 -9.75 -6.17
CA LYS A 90 -4.91 -8.79 -5.84
C LYS A 90 -4.41 -7.68 -4.92
N PHE A 91 -3.62 -8.01 -3.92
CA PHE A 91 -3.16 -7.03 -2.93
C PHE A 91 -1.87 -6.32 -3.33
N TYR A 92 -0.89 -7.04 -3.87
CA TYR A 92 0.48 -6.54 -4.05
C TYR A 92 0.79 -6.15 -5.50
N ARG A 93 0.19 -6.79 -6.51
CA ARG A 93 0.54 -6.59 -7.93
C ARG A 93 -0.47 -5.78 -8.73
N ARG A 94 -1.76 -5.97 -8.48
CA ARG A 94 -2.85 -5.27 -9.17
C ARG A 94 -3.02 -3.86 -8.59
N LYS A 95 -3.37 -2.91 -9.45
CA LYS A 95 -3.55 -1.49 -9.11
C LYS A 95 -5.03 -1.14 -8.93
#